data_AF-A0A6G7J0G0-F1
#
_entry.id   AF-A0A6G7J0G0-F1
#
_cell.length_a   1.000
_cell.length_b   1.000
_cell.length_c   1.000
_cell.angle_alpha   90.00
_cell.angle_beta   90.00
_cell.angle_gamma   90.00
#
_symmetry.space_group_name_H-M   'P 1'
#
loop_
_entity.id
_entity.type
_entity.pdbx_description
1 polymer ?
#
loop_
_entity_poly.entity_id
_entity_poly.type
_entity_poly.pdbx_seq_one_letter_code
_entity_poly.pdbx_strand_id
1 'polypeptide(L)'
;MKRILFTKGIVALAFMLCSTFFYAQDKFGGLALYTVRDNMGEDAKATLQKVADAGYAYIEAAGYADGKFYGMEPQEFKSYLESIGLTPVSTHMGSVTLENADQQIADTKAAGFEYFTIPVPPMGMFTFDPENRTMGMKGTMEDFAEILTTIGKKCEAAGLQLLYHNHDFEYKDNEDGIKPIVYLLENTDSKYVNFQMDLYWVTRAGADPVAYFEKYPGRFKLWHVKDMDEEGKFAPVGEGNIDFKRILDEKDTSGMEKYFVEQDMTWDKKPLEVIKISHKGLKEIGFK
;
A
#
# COMPACT_ATOMS: atom_id res chain seq x y z
N MET A 1 -4.35 -79.26 40.53
CA MET A 1 -4.14 -77.80 40.62
C MET A 1 -2.65 -77.49 40.53
N LYS A 2 -2.18 -76.83 39.47
CA LYS A 2 -1.21 -75.72 39.50
C LYS A 2 -1.01 -75.20 38.07
N ARG A 3 -1.11 -73.88 37.96
CA ARG A 3 -1.33 -73.09 36.74
C ARG A 3 -0.08 -72.97 35.87
N ILE A 4 -0.29 -73.06 34.57
CA ILE A 4 0.64 -72.60 33.52
C ILE A 4 0.43 -71.08 33.39
N LEU A 5 1.46 -70.27 33.65
CA LEU A 5 1.47 -68.85 33.30
C LEU A 5 2.16 -68.68 31.94
N PHE A 6 1.36 -68.36 30.92
CA PHE A 6 1.85 -67.77 29.67
C PHE A 6 1.99 -66.26 29.87
N THR A 7 3.22 -65.76 29.85
CA THR A 7 3.52 -64.33 29.86
C THR A 7 3.28 -63.77 28.45
N LYS A 8 2.17 -63.05 28.25
CA LYS A 8 1.94 -62.27 27.03
C LYS A 8 2.73 -60.96 27.14
N GLY A 9 3.75 -60.81 26.31
CA GLY A 9 4.39 -59.52 26.07
C GLY A 9 3.44 -58.59 25.32
N ILE A 10 3.08 -57.47 25.94
CA ILE A 10 2.39 -56.37 25.28
C ILE A 10 3.47 -55.41 24.78
N VAL A 11 3.66 -55.35 23.47
CA VAL A 11 4.41 -54.26 22.83
C VAL A 11 3.48 -53.06 22.75
N ALA A 12 3.70 -52.07 23.62
CA ALA A 12 3.01 -50.79 23.54
C ALA A 12 3.67 -49.94 22.45
N LEU A 13 3.00 -49.83 21.30
CA LEU A 13 3.39 -48.91 20.24
C LEU A 13 2.92 -47.50 20.64
N ALA A 14 3.83 -46.67 21.14
CA ALA A 14 3.55 -45.27 21.43
C ALA A 14 3.49 -44.49 20.11
N PHE A 15 2.28 -44.20 19.63
CA PHE A 15 2.06 -43.21 18.57
C PHE A 15 2.34 -41.82 19.15
N MET A 16 3.50 -41.27 18.85
CA MET A 16 3.83 -39.87 19.13
C MET A 16 3.09 -39.01 18.10
N LEU A 17 1.87 -38.58 18.43
CA LEU A 17 1.15 -37.55 17.71
C LEU A 17 1.92 -36.23 17.88
N CYS A 18 2.82 -35.95 16.95
CA CYS A 18 3.42 -34.64 16.79
C CYS A 18 2.32 -33.72 16.24
N SER A 19 1.52 -33.14 17.13
CA SER A 19 0.60 -32.06 16.80
C SER A 19 1.43 -30.83 16.46
N THR A 20 1.80 -30.69 15.19
CA THR A 20 2.26 -29.42 14.64
C THR A 20 1.05 -28.47 14.66
N PHE A 21 0.91 -27.74 15.75
CA PHE A 21 0.16 -26.49 15.73
C PHE A 21 0.92 -25.55 14.81
N PHE A 22 0.59 -25.58 13.52
CA PHE A 22 0.75 -24.39 12.69
C PHE A 22 -0.15 -23.36 13.37
N TYR A 23 0.44 -22.47 14.16
CA TYR A 23 -0.18 -21.18 14.38
C TYR A 23 -0.36 -20.61 12.99
N ALA A 24 -1.58 -20.66 12.46
CA ALA A 24 -1.92 -19.90 11.28
C ALA A 24 -1.61 -18.45 11.65
N GLN A 25 -0.51 -17.93 11.12
CA GLN A 25 -0.16 -16.53 11.32
C GLN A 25 -1.34 -15.74 10.74
N ASP A 26 -1.95 -14.89 11.56
CA ASP A 26 -3.03 -14.01 11.10
C ASP A 26 -2.52 -13.23 9.89
N LYS A 27 -3.09 -13.52 8.71
CA LYS A 27 -2.79 -12.79 7.49
C LYS A 27 -3.69 -11.56 7.46
N PHE A 28 -3.12 -10.38 7.61
CA PHE A 28 -3.86 -9.13 7.60
C PHE A 28 -3.00 -7.95 7.15
N GLY A 29 -3.65 -6.85 6.79
CA GLY A 29 -2.97 -5.64 6.32
C GLY A 29 -2.31 -5.76 4.93
N GLY A 30 -2.00 -4.59 4.38
CA GLY A 30 -1.33 -4.45 3.10
C GLY A 30 0.14 -4.03 3.24
N LEU A 31 0.95 -4.37 2.25
CA LEU A 31 2.29 -3.80 2.08
C LEU A 31 2.37 -3.08 0.73
N ALA A 32 2.79 -1.82 0.74
CA ALA A 32 3.23 -1.15 -0.47
C ALA A 32 4.65 -1.64 -0.80
N LEU A 33 4.77 -2.31 -1.96
CA LEU A 33 6.00 -3.01 -2.36
C LEU A 33 7.17 -2.06 -2.61
N TYR A 34 6.93 -0.74 -2.65
CA TYR A 34 7.98 0.28 -2.70
C TYR A 34 8.97 0.15 -1.53
N THR A 35 8.51 -0.28 -0.35
CA THR A 35 9.37 -0.54 0.83
C THR A 35 10.47 -1.55 0.53
N VAL A 36 10.16 -2.58 -0.27
CA VAL A 36 11.05 -3.70 -0.61
C VAL A 36 11.51 -3.66 -2.08
N ARG A 37 11.48 -2.48 -2.72
CA ARG A 37 11.74 -2.29 -4.15
C ARG A 37 13.05 -2.89 -4.64
N ASP A 38 14.13 -2.78 -3.86
CA ASP A 38 15.43 -3.33 -4.23
C ASP A 38 15.38 -4.87 -4.27
N ASN A 39 14.74 -5.50 -3.29
CA ASN A 39 14.52 -6.95 -3.27
C ASN A 39 13.59 -7.40 -4.41
N MET A 40 12.57 -6.60 -4.73
CA MET A 40 11.70 -6.86 -5.89
C MET A 40 12.48 -6.80 -7.21
N GLY A 41 13.48 -5.92 -7.32
CA GLY A 41 14.36 -5.83 -8.49
C GLY A 41 15.33 -7.00 -8.61
N GLU A 42 15.76 -7.59 -7.49
CA GLU A 42 16.63 -8.78 -7.47
C GLU A 42 15.87 -10.07 -7.80
N ASP A 43 14.76 -10.33 -7.08
CA ASP A 43 13.91 -11.50 -7.27
C ASP A 43 12.49 -11.21 -6.76
N ALA A 44 11.62 -10.80 -7.69
CA ALA A 44 10.24 -10.44 -7.39
C ALA A 44 9.45 -11.59 -6.76
N LYS A 45 9.58 -12.81 -7.29
CA LYS A 45 8.81 -13.96 -6.80
C LYS A 45 9.26 -14.33 -5.38
N ALA A 46 10.56 -14.51 -5.16
CA ALA A 46 11.06 -14.82 -3.83
C ALA A 46 10.75 -13.72 -2.80
N THR A 47 10.76 -12.44 -3.21
CA THR A 47 10.42 -11.33 -2.33
C THR A 47 8.94 -11.32 -1.95
N LEU A 48 8.03 -11.51 -2.91
CA LEU A 48 6.60 -11.63 -2.64
C LEU A 48 6.28 -12.81 -1.71
N GLN A 49 6.95 -13.95 -1.86
CA GLN A 49 6.82 -15.05 -0.90
C GLN A 49 7.20 -14.61 0.52
N LYS A 50 8.31 -13.88 0.68
CA LYS A 50 8.71 -13.35 2.01
C LYS A 50 7.73 -12.32 2.56
N VAL A 51 7.05 -11.55 1.70
CA VAL A 51 5.97 -10.64 2.11
C VAL A 51 4.77 -11.44 2.63
N ALA A 52 4.38 -12.51 1.94
CA ALA A 52 3.32 -13.41 2.39
C ALA A 52 3.69 -14.09 3.73
N ASP A 53 4.93 -14.57 3.85
CA ASP A 53 5.46 -15.20 5.07
C ASP A 53 5.58 -14.21 6.24
N ALA A 54 5.71 -12.91 5.95
CA ALA A 54 5.69 -11.85 6.97
C ALA A 54 4.28 -11.59 7.52
N GLY A 55 3.22 -12.16 6.93
CA GLY A 55 1.85 -12.10 7.43
C GLY A 55 0.97 -11.05 6.75
N TYR A 56 1.45 -10.40 5.67
CA TYR A 56 0.61 -9.50 4.89
C TYR A 56 -0.43 -10.29 4.09
N ALA A 57 -1.64 -9.75 3.99
CA ALA A 57 -2.73 -10.37 3.24
C ALA A 57 -2.83 -9.83 1.80
N TYR A 58 -2.44 -8.58 1.59
CA TYR A 58 -2.57 -7.92 0.29
C TYR A 58 -1.40 -6.98 0.01
N ILE A 59 -1.27 -6.57 -1.25
CA ILE A 59 -0.17 -5.71 -1.71
C ILE A 59 -0.68 -4.52 -2.50
N GLU A 60 0.14 -3.47 -2.47
CA GLU A 60 0.14 -2.44 -3.50
C GLU A 60 1.43 -2.54 -4.32
N ALA A 61 1.28 -2.65 -5.64
CA ALA A 61 2.42 -2.65 -6.55
C ALA A 61 2.93 -1.24 -6.81
N ALA A 62 4.23 -1.10 -7.00
CA ALA A 62 4.91 0.13 -7.39
C ALA A 62 5.82 -0.04 -8.62
N GLY A 63 5.93 -1.27 -9.14
CA GLY A 63 6.76 -1.61 -10.29
C GLY A 63 5.93 -2.05 -11.48
N TYR A 64 5.72 -1.13 -12.42
CA TYR A 64 5.06 -1.39 -13.70
C TYR A 64 5.89 -0.79 -14.85
N ALA A 65 6.28 -1.62 -15.81
CA ALA A 65 7.03 -1.23 -16.99
C ALA A 65 6.75 -2.18 -18.14
N ASP A 66 6.72 -1.68 -19.37
CA ASP A 66 6.55 -2.47 -20.59
C ASP A 66 5.34 -3.43 -20.57
N GLY A 67 4.22 -2.99 -19.97
CA GLY A 67 2.99 -3.79 -19.84
C GLY A 67 3.03 -4.85 -18.73
N LYS A 68 4.05 -4.84 -17.87
CA LYS A 68 4.34 -5.91 -16.91
C LYS A 68 4.50 -5.39 -15.49
N PHE A 69 4.07 -6.21 -14.54
CA PHE A 69 4.31 -5.98 -13.11
C PHE A 69 5.52 -6.80 -12.67
N TYR A 70 6.61 -6.11 -12.33
CA TYR A 70 7.87 -6.76 -11.94
C TYR A 70 8.35 -7.83 -12.94
N GLY A 71 8.21 -7.53 -14.24
CA GLY A 71 8.60 -8.43 -15.34
C GLY A 71 7.62 -9.56 -15.66
N MET A 72 6.52 -9.69 -14.90
CA MET A 72 5.45 -10.67 -15.16
C MET A 72 4.30 -10.03 -15.94
N GLU A 73 3.72 -10.80 -16.87
CA GLU A 73 2.47 -10.41 -17.52
C GLU A 73 1.36 -10.24 -16.46
N PRO A 74 0.37 -9.35 -16.65
CA PRO A 74 -0.65 -9.07 -15.64
C PRO A 74 -1.34 -10.32 -15.06
N GLN A 75 -1.80 -11.25 -15.90
CA GLN A 75 -2.44 -12.49 -15.43
C GLN A 75 -1.46 -13.45 -14.75
N GLU A 76 -0.19 -13.47 -15.15
CA GLU A 76 0.85 -14.25 -14.47
C GLU A 76 1.10 -13.69 -13.07
N PHE A 77 1.22 -12.36 -12.95
CA PHE A 77 1.39 -11.67 -11.68
C PHE A 77 0.24 -11.99 -10.71
N LYS A 78 -1.00 -11.86 -11.18
CA LYS A 78 -2.20 -12.24 -10.43
C LYS A 78 -2.15 -13.68 -9.95
N SER A 79 -1.91 -14.62 -10.87
CA SER A 79 -1.89 -16.06 -10.57
C SER A 79 -0.80 -16.40 -9.56
N TYR A 80 0.35 -15.73 -9.64
CA TYR A 80 1.43 -15.93 -8.70
C TYR A 80 1.06 -15.44 -7.29
N LEU A 81 0.52 -14.24 -7.16
CA LEU A 81 0.04 -13.72 -5.87
C LEU A 81 -1.00 -14.63 -5.23
N GLU A 82 -1.99 -15.09 -6.01
CA GLU A 82 -3.01 -16.03 -5.55
C GLU A 82 -2.39 -17.34 -5.03
N SER A 83 -1.37 -17.87 -5.72
CA SER A 83 -0.71 -19.12 -5.33
C SER A 83 0.01 -19.06 -3.97
N ILE A 84 0.46 -17.88 -3.56
CA ILE A 84 1.14 -17.65 -2.28
C ILE A 84 0.20 -17.01 -1.23
N GLY A 85 -1.08 -16.82 -1.59
CA GLY A 85 -2.12 -16.27 -0.73
C GLY A 85 -1.91 -14.78 -0.43
N LEU A 86 -1.52 -14.00 -1.44
CA LEU A 86 -1.57 -12.54 -1.46
C LEU A 86 -2.66 -12.08 -2.42
N THR A 87 -3.31 -10.97 -2.09
CA THR A 87 -4.29 -10.32 -2.98
C THR A 87 -3.71 -9.03 -3.57
N PRO A 88 -3.71 -8.84 -4.90
CA PRO A 88 -3.47 -7.54 -5.50
C PRO A 88 -4.65 -6.61 -5.20
N VAL A 89 -4.42 -5.49 -4.50
CA VAL A 89 -5.51 -4.54 -4.17
C VAL A 89 -5.34 -3.23 -4.93
N SER A 90 -4.15 -2.64 -4.88
CA SER A 90 -3.87 -1.35 -5.51
C SER A 90 -2.56 -1.40 -6.29
N THR A 91 -2.37 -0.46 -7.21
CA THR A 91 -1.09 -0.24 -7.88
C THR A 91 -0.83 1.23 -8.11
N HIS A 92 0.41 1.64 -7.89
CA HIS A 92 0.94 2.94 -8.24
C HIS A 92 1.30 2.98 -9.73
N MET A 93 0.69 3.90 -10.46
CA MET A 93 0.86 4.10 -11.91
C MET A 93 1.47 5.48 -12.19
N GLY A 94 2.70 5.69 -11.72
CA GLY A 94 3.40 6.97 -11.83
C GLY A 94 3.73 7.40 -13.26
N SER A 95 3.80 6.48 -14.22
CA SER A 95 4.10 6.77 -15.63
C SER A 95 2.86 7.01 -16.50
N VAL A 96 1.67 7.06 -15.90
CA VAL A 96 0.43 7.25 -16.64
C VAL A 96 0.38 8.62 -17.34
N THR A 97 -0.13 8.62 -18.56
CA THR A 97 -0.47 9.79 -19.36
C THR A 97 -1.83 9.54 -20.01
N LEU A 98 -2.46 10.57 -20.57
CA LEU A 98 -3.73 10.39 -21.31
C LEU A 98 -3.58 9.45 -22.52
N GLU A 99 -2.38 9.36 -23.11
CA GLU A 99 -2.09 8.51 -24.27
C GLU A 99 -1.99 7.03 -23.90
N ASN A 100 -1.44 6.72 -22.72
CA ASN A 100 -1.19 5.33 -22.29
C ASN A 100 -2.20 4.82 -21.25
N ALA A 101 -3.09 5.68 -20.73
CA ALA A 101 -4.03 5.34 -19.67
C ALA A 101 -4.88 4.10 -19.98
N ASP A 102 -5.38 3.97 -21.21
CA ASP A 102 -6.25 2.84 -21.57
C ASP A 102 -5.52 1.49 -21.48
N GLN A 103 -4.23 1.45 -21.86
CA GLN A 103 -3.39 0.25 -21.73
C GLN A 103 -3.12 -0.06 -20.25
N GLN A 104 -2.67 0.93 -19.47
CA GLN A 104 -2.37 0.71 -18.04
C GLN A 104 -3.61 0.30 -17.24
N ILE A 105 -4.79 0.84 -17.57
CA ILE A 105 -6.08 0.45 -16.97
C ILE A 105 -6.41 -1.01 -17.31
N ALA A 106 -6.22 -1.42 -18.56
CA ALA A 106 -6.45 -2.80 -18.98
C ALA A 106 -5.52 -3.78 -18.23
N ASP A 107 -4.23 -3.43 -18.13
CA ASP A 107 -3.24 -4.25 -17.44
C ASP A 107 -3.48 -4.31 -15.92
N THR A 108 -3.86 -3.17 -15.31
CA THR A 108 -4.26 -3.10 -13.89
C THR A 108 -5.42 -4.05 -13.60
N LYS A 109 -6.47 -4.01 -14.43
CA LYS A 109 -7.62 -4.89 -14.30
C LYS A 109 -7.26 -6.36 -14.53
N ALA A 110 -6.41 -6.63 -15.51
CA ALA A 110 -5.93 -7.98 -15.83
C ALA A 110 -5.10 -8.59 -14.69
N ALA A 111 -4.31 -7.77 -13.99
CA ALA A 111 -3.57 -8.16 -12.79
C ALA A 111 -4.45 -8.33 -11.55
N GLY A 112 -5.75 -8.01 -11.63
CA GLY A 112 -6.71 -8.22 -10.56
C GLY A 112 -6.74 -7.13 -9.50
N PHE A 113 -6.11 -5.99 -9.75
CA PHE A 113 -6.21 -4.83 -8.86
C PHE A 113 -7.60 -4.20 -8.93
N GLU A 114 -8.00 -3.56 -7.83
CA GLU A 114 -9.25 -2.81 -7.68
C GLU A 114 -9.01 -1.29 -7.83
N TYR A 115 -7.84 -0.84 -7.37
CA TYR A 115 -7.47 0.57 -7.33
C TYR A 115 -6.33 0.90 -8.29
N PHE A 116 -6.54 1.97 -9.07
CA PHE A 116 -5.55 2.60 -9.95
C PHE A 116 -5.07 3.88 -9.28
N THR A 117 -3.88 3.87 -8.68
CA THR A 117 -3.41 4.97 -7.86
C THR A 117 -2.35 5.77 -8.61
N ILE A 118 -2.53 7.08 -8.70
CA ILE A 118 -1.55 8.03 -9.26
C ILE A 118 -0.75 8.61 -8.09
N PRO A 119 0.52 8.20 -7.90
CA PRO A 119 1.31 8.58 -6.71
C PRO A 119 2.06 9.90 -6.84
N VAL A 120 2.24 10.37 -8.06
CA VAL A 120 2.85 11.66 -8.37
C VAL A 120 2.02 12.29 -9.47
N PRO A 121 2.03 13.63 -9.61
CA PRO A 121 1.42 14.28 -10.76
C PRO A 121 1.83 13.56 -12.06
N PRO A 122 0.89 13.23 -12.95
CA PRO A 122 1.15 12.45 -14.16
C PRO A 122 2.38 12.98 -14.92
N MET A 123 3.17 12.07 -15.51
CA MET A 123 4.48 12.32 -16.12
C MET A 123 4.48 13.13 -17.43
N GLY A 124 3.62 14.15 -17.51
CA GLY A 124 3.73 15.31 -18.42
C GLY A 124 3.66 16.65 -17.67
N MET A 125 3.20 16.64 -16.43
CA MET A 125 3.18 17.79 -15.54
C MET A 125 4.41 17.80 -14.62
N PHE A 126 4.86 16.65 -14.13
CA PHE A 126 5.97 16.60 -13.17
C PHE A 126 7.33 17.02 -13.76
N THR A 127 8.07 17.85 -13.02
CA THR A 127 9.47 18.20 -13.32
C THR A 127 10.32 17.89 -12.10
N PHE A 128 11.43 17.17 -12.27
CA PHE A 128 12.42 16.95 -11.23
C PHE A 128 13.72 17.66 -11.60
N ASP A 129 14.21 18.51 -10.71
CA ASP A 129 15.55 19.09 -10.78
C ASP A 129 16.51 18.19 -9.98
N PRO A 130 17.38 17.41 -10.65
CA PRO A 130 18.30 16.50 -9.97
C PRO A 130 19.42 17.22 -9.21
N GLU A 131 19.77 18.47 -9.57
CA GLU A 131 20.84 19.21 -8.89
C GLU A 131 20.36 19.72 -7.53
N ASN A 132 19.15 20.27 -7.48
CA ASN A 132 18.57 20.81 -6.25
C ASN A 132 17.67 19.81 -5.50
N ARG A 133 17.43 18.63 -6.09
CA ARG A 133 16.47 17.61 -5.60
C ARG A 133 15.07 18.19 -5.36
N THR A 134 14.66 19.14 -6.18
CA THR A 134 13.36 19.79 -6.09
C THR A 134 12.39 19.20 -7.13
N MET A 135 11.13 19.09 -6.72
CA MET A 135 10.03 18.64 -7.57
C MET A 135 9.18 19.86 -7.95
N GLY A 136 8.64 19.87 -9.16
CA GLY A 136 7.79 20.93 -9.70
C GLY A 136 6.70 20.38 -10.62
N MET A 137 5.78 21.25 -11.05
CA MET A 137 4.65 20.89 -11.92
C MET A 137 4.52 21.91 -13.06
N LYS A 138 4.33 21.43 -14.30
CA LYS A 138 3.89 22.20 -15.46
C LYS A 138 2.37 22.17 -15.53
N GLY A 139 1.77 23.27 -15.99
CA GLY A 139 0.32 23.42 -16.06
C GLY A 139 -0.27 23.91 -14.74
N THR A 140 -1.57 24.13 -14.74
CA THR A 140 -2.34 24.65 -13.60
C THR A 140 -2.92 23.52 -12.75
N MET A 141 -3.42 23.85 -11.56
CA MET A 141 -4.19 22.90 -10.75
C MET A 141 -5.51 22.48 -11.42
N GLU A 142 -6.08 23.33 -12.27
CA GLU A 142 -7.25 23.00 -13.09
C GLU A 142 -6.93 21.90 -14.11
N ASP A 143 -5.83 22.06 -14.86
CA ASP A 143 -5.35 21.04 -15.80
C ASP A 143 -5.14 19.71 -15.09
N PHE A 144 -4.57 19.74 -13.88
CA PHE A 144 -4.34 18.54 -13.11
C PHE A 144 -5.65 17.84 -12.70
N ALA A 145 -6.61 18.60 -12.17
CA ALA A 145 -7.92 18.07 -11.81
C ALA A 145 -8.68 17.49 -13.03
N GLU A 146 -8.56 18.12 -14.20
CA GLU A 146 -9.15 17.64 -15.45
C GLU A 146 -8.51 16.31 -15.91
N ILE A 147 -7.18 16.20 -15.84
CA ILE A 147 -6.47 14.96 -16.17
C ILE A 147 -6.91 13.83 -15.23
N LEU A 148 -6.92 14.05 -13.91
CA LEU A 148 -7.39 13.06 -12.93
C LEU A 148 -8.84 12.66 -13.19
N THR A 149 -9.71 13.63 -13.48
CA THR A 149 -11.12 13.37 -13.79
C THR A 149 -11.27 12.54 -15.07
N THR A 150 -10.48 12.82 -16.10
CA THR A 150 -10.50 12.11 -17.37
C THR A 150 -10.06 10.65 -17.20
N ILE A 151 -8.94 10.42 -16.51
CA ILE A 151 -8.46 9.06 -16.21
C ILE A 151 -9.44 8.35 -15.25
N GLY A 152 -10.01 9.07 -14.28
CA GLY A 152 -10.96 8.53 -13.31
C GLY A 152 -12.24 8.02 -13.96
N LYS A 153 -12.77 8.74 -14.96
CA LYS A 153 -13.90 8.28 -15.79
C LYS A 153 -13.55 7.01 -16.58
N LYS A 154 -12.33 6.91 -17.12
CA LYS A 154 -11.86 5.70 -17.82
C LYS A 154 -11.73 4.51 -16.85
N CYS A 155 -11.20 4.75 -15.65
CA CYS A 155 -11.12 3.74 -14.59
C CYS A 155 -12.51 3.24 -14.19
N GLU A 156 -13.46 4.15 -13.92
CA GLU A 156 -14.83 3.80 -13.53
C GLU A 156 -15.52 2.97 -14.61
N ALA A 157 -15.39 3.36 -15.89
CA ALA A 157 -15.93 2.60 -17.01
C ALA A 157 -15.30 1.20 -17.14
N ALA A 158 -14.04 1.02 -16.70
CA ALA A 158 -13.38 -0.26 -16.64
C ALA A 158 -13.69 -1.05 -15.33
N GLY A 159 -14.41 -0.47 -14.37
CA GLY A 159 -14.69 -1.07 -13.07
C GLY A 159 -13.52 -0.99 -12.08
N LEU A 160 -12.61 -0.02 -12.25
CA LEU A 160 -11.54 0.32 -11.32
C LEU A 160 -11.88 1.64 -10.60
N GLN A 161 -11.27 1.86 -9.44
CA GLN A 161 -11.37 3.11 -8.70
C GLN A 161 -10.05 3.89 -8.80
N LEU A 162 -10.10 5.12 -9.33
CA LEU A 162 -8.91 5.97 -9.36
C LEU A 162 -8.69 6.66 -8.02
N LEU A 163 -7.45 6.61 -7.55
CA LEU A 163 -6.99 7.34 -6.39
C LEU A 163 -5.81 8.26 -6.74
N TYR A 164 -5.72 9.41 -6.07
CA TYR A 164 -4.49 10.19 -6.01
C TYR A 164 -3.81 9.98 -4.65
N HIS A 165 -2.51 9.70 -4.64
CA HIS A 165 -1.70 9.57 -3.42
C HIS A 165 -0.91 10.86 -3.18
N ASN A 166 -0.94 11.35 -1.94
CA ASN A 166 -0.32 12.62 -1.56
C ASN A 166 1.09 12.47 -1.00
N HIS A 167 1.87 13.54 -1.12
CA HIS A 167 3.10 13.79 -0.36
C HIS A 167 2.91 15.02 0.54
N ASP A 168 4.01 15.64 1.01
CA ASP A 168 3.94 16.81 1.89
C ASP A 168 3.66 18.10 1.13
N PHE A 169 4.12 18.20 -0.12
CA PHE A 169 4.01 19.42 -0.90
C PHE A 169 2.56 19.78 -1.22
N GLU A 170 1.66 18.81 -1.35
CA GLU A 170 0.24 19.07 -1.62
C GLU A 170 -0.50 19.72 -0.45
N TYR A 171 0.08 19.70 0.75
CA TYR A 171 -0.46 20.35 1.94
C TYR A 171 0.14 21.75 2.16
N LYS A 172 1.07 22.19 1.31
CA LYS A 172 1.67 23.52 1.32
C LYS A 172 1.09 24.35 0.17
N ASP A 173 1.03 25.66 0.35
CA ASP A 173 0.60 26.55 -0.73
C ASP A 173 1.67 26.55 -1.84
N ASN A 174 1.24 26.42 -3.08
CA ASN A 174 2.11 26.57 -4.25
C ASN A 174 2.41 28.05 -4.53
N GLU A 175 3.12 28.33 -5.63
CA GLU A 175 3.49 29.70 -6.01
C GLU A 175 2.28 30.63 -6.26
N ASP A 176 1.11 30.07 -6.57
CA ASP A 176 -0.15 30.78 -6.78
C ASP A 176 -0.96 30.95 -5.49
N GLY A 177 -0.45 30.51 -4.34
CA GLY A 177 -1.17 30.53 -3.05
C GLY A 177 -2.26 29.46 -2.94
N ILE A 178 -2.25 28.44 -3.81
CA ILE A 178 -3.22 27.34 -3.82
C ILE A 178 -2.62 26.16 -3.06
N LYS A 179 -3.39 25.58 -2.14
CA LYS A 179 -3.05 24.30 -1.50
C LYS A 179 -3.51 23.14 -2.39
N PRO A 180 -2.61 22.39 -3.05
CA PRO A 180 -2.99 21.44 -4.09
C PRO A 180 -4.01 20.39 -3.63
N ILE A 181 -3.83 19.79 -2.44
CA ILE A 181 -4.74 18.75 -1.95
C ILE A 181 -6.16 19.27 -1.78
N VAL A 182 -6.32 20.50 -1.28
CA VAL A 182 -7.63 21.14 -1.08
C VAL A 182 -8.27 21.42 -2.43
N TYR A 183 -7.50 21.93 -3.39
CA TYR A 183 -8.00 22.17 -4.74
C TYR A 183 -8.52 20.88 -5.37
N LEU A 184 -7.75 19.79 -5.32
CA LEU A 184 -8.16 18.51 -5.89
C LEU A 184 -9.41 17.96 -5.19
N LEU A 185 -9.48 18.04 -3.85
CA LEU A 185 -10.64 17.59 -3.08
C LEU A 185 -11.91 18.36 -3.45
N GLU A 186 -11.81 19.67 -3.71
CA GLU A 186 -12.94 20.55 -3.99
C GLU A 186 -13.34 20.58 -5.47
N ASN A 187 -12.42 20.24 -6.39
CA ASN A 187 -12.62 20.36 -7.84
C ASN A 187 -12.59 19.01 -8.58
N THR A 188 -12.70 17.89 -7.86
CA THR A 188 -12.88 16.57 -8.46
C THR A 188 -14.11 15.87 -7.89
N ASP A 189 -14.86 15.19 -8.75
CA ASP A 189 -16.03 14.41 -8.36
C ASP A 189 -15.61 13.10 -7.68
N SER A 190 -16.08 12.89 -6.45
CA SER A 190 -15.87 11.68 -5.66
C SER A 190 -16.32 10.37 -6.33
N LYS A 191 -17.17 10.44 -7.36
CA LYS A 191 -17.50 9.30 -8.20
C LYS A 191 -16.28 8.78 -8.99
N TYR A 192 -15.43 9.70 -9.47
CA TYR A 192 -14.33 9.38 -10.39
C TYR A 192 -12.95 9.47 -9.75
N VAL A 193 -12.79 10.34 -8.75
CA VAL A 193 -11.49 10.62 -8.12
C VAL A 193 -11.64 10.60 -6.59
N ASN A 194 -10.94 9.68 -5.94
CA ASN A 194 -10.75 9.67 -4.50
C ASN A 194 -9.25 9.67 -4.17
N PHE A 195 -8.90 9.46 -2.90
CA PHE A 195 -7.53 9.65 -2.43
C PHE A 195 -7.01 8.44 -1.67
N GLN A 196 -5.72 8.17 -1.84
CA GLN A 196 -4.93 7.36 -0.94
C GLN A 196 -4.15 8.32 -0.03
N MET A 197 -4.54 8.41 1.25
CA MET A 197 -3.86 9.33 2.16
C MET A 197 -2.58 8.72 2.70
N ASP A 198 -1.45 9.37 2.50
CA ASP A 198 -0.21 9.05 3.21
C ASP A 198 -0.12 9.81 4.53
N LEU A 199 -0.30 9.09 5.63
CA LEU A 199 -0.39 9.64 6.98
C LEU A 199 0.93 10.26 7.45
N TYR A 200 2.07 9.74 7.01
CA TYR A 200 3.38 10.34 7.29
C TYR A 200 3.48 11.70 6.63
N TRP A 201 3.19 11.77 5.33
CA TRP A 201 3.40 12.99 4.56
C TRP A 201 2.46 14.11 4.98
N VAL A 202 1.21 13.80 5.33
CA VAL A 202 0.29 14.79 5.92
C VAL A 202 0.86 15.33 7.24
N THR A 203 1.28 14.44 8.14
CA THR A 203 1.82 14.81 9.45
C THR A 203 3.11 15.62 9.32
N ARG A 204 3.99 15.22 8.40
CA ARG A 204 5.25 15.91 8.11
C ARG A 204 5.04 17.30 7.53
N ALA A 205 3.94 17.53 6.82
CA ALA A 205 3.55 18.87 6.36
C ALA A 205 2.98 19.76 7.50
N GLY A 206 2.84 19.22 8.72
CA GLY A 206 2.19 19.91 9.84
C GLY A 206 0.67 19.95 9.75
N ALA A 207 0.08 19.15 8.86
CA ALA A 207 -1.36 18.99 8.73
C ALA A 207 -1.86 17.83 9.61
N ASP A 208 -3.13 17.87 10.02
CA ASP A 208 -3.79 16.78 10.75
C ASP A 208 -4.66 15.94 9.81
N PRO A 209 -4.34 14.65 9.58
CA PRO A 209 -5.19 13.73 8.81
C PRO A 209 -6.66 13.74 9.22
N VAL A 210 -6.95 13.78 10.53
CA VAL A 210 -8.32 13.71 11.06
C VAL A 210 -9.13 14.93 10.66
N ALA A 211 -8.52 16.13 10.66
CA ALA A 211 -9.20 17.34 10.21
C ALA A 211 -9.61 17.26 8.73
N TYR A 212 -8.82 16.56 7.90
CA TYR A 212 -9.18 16.31 6.50
C TYR A 212 -10.28 15.27 6.36
N PHE A 213 -10.31 14.23 7.20
CA PHE A 213 -11.40 13.25 7.24
C PHE A 213 -12.73 13.93 7.59
N GLU A 214 -12.74 14.79 8.62
CA GLU A 214 -13.92 15.53 9.04
C GLU A 214 -14.43 16.50 7.95
N LYS A 215 -13.50 17.20 7.28
CA LYS A 215 -13.86 18.17 6.24
C LYS A 215 -14.30 17.51 4.93
N TYR A 216 -13.73 16.35 4.58
CA TYR A 216 -13.98 15.64 3.33
C TYR A 216 -14.31 14.16 3.60
N PRO A 217 -15.42 13.87 4.29
CA PRO A 217 -15.73 12.51 4.73
C PRO A 217 -15.90 11.57 3.53
N GLY A 218 -15.37 10.37 3.67
CA GLY A 218 -15.48 9.32 2.66
C GLY A 218 -14.51 9.41 1.48
N ARG A 219 -13.67 10.45 1.38
CA ARG A 219 -12.77 10.67 0.22
C ARG A 219 -11.45 9.90 0.27
N PHE A 220 -11.06 9.35 1.41
CA PHE A 220 -9.75 8.73 1.63
C PHE A 220 -9.89 7.20 1.75
N LYS A 221 -9.96 6.54 0.59
CA LYS A 221 -10.30 5.11 0.46
C LYS A 221 -9.18 4.18 0.87
N LEU A 222 -7.94 4.59 0.63
CA LEU A 222 -6.75 3.85 1.02
C LEU A 222 -5.86 4.70 1.91
N TRP A 223 -5.14 4.08 2.83
CA TRP A 223 -4.09 4.77 3.60
C TRP A 223 -2.73 4.15 3.36
N HIS A 224 -1.69 4.99 3.35
CA HIS A 224 -0.35 4.56 3.69
C HIS A 224 -0.09 4.81 5.16
N VAL A 225 0.17 3.73 5.89
CA VAL A 225 0.60 3.73 7.29
C VAL A 225 2.12 3.71 7.28
N LYS A 226 2.70 4.91 7.23
CA LYS A 226 4.13 5.20 7.23
C LYS A 226 4.43 6.01 8.48
N ASP A 227 5.43 5.63 9.27
CA ASP A 227 5.69 6.21 10.59
C ASP A 227 6.92 7.12 10.59
N MET A 228 7.02 7.96 11.61
CA MET A 228 8.03 9.01 11.75
C MET A 228 8.67 8.99 13.14
N ASP A 229 9.98 9.13 13.25
CA ASP A 229 10.66 9.34 14.54
C ASP A 229 10.59 10.81 15.01
N GLU A 230 11.15 11.11 16.18
CA GLU A 230 11.17 12.47 16.75
C GLU A 230 11.96 13.48 15.88
N GLU A 231 12.91 12.99 15.09
CA GLU A 231 13.72 13.77 14.16
C GLU A 231 13.07 13.95 12.78
N GLY A 232 11.87 13.40 12.56
CA GLY A 232 11.18 13.52 11.29
C GLY A 232 11.66 12.56 10.20
N LYS A 233 12.33 11.46 10.57
CA LYS A 233 12.77 10.41 9.65
C LYS A 233 11.78 9.25 9.65
N PHE A 234 11.79 8.50 8.55
CA PHE A 234 11.01 7.27 8.45
C PHE A 234 11.39 6.25 9.52
N ALA A 235 10.38 5.69 10.17
CA ALA A 235 10.51 4.63 11.16
C ALA A 235 9.58 3.44 10.80
N PRO A 236 9.89 2.22 11.27
CA PRO A 236 8.94 1.12 11.23
C PRO A 236 7.66 1.50 11.98
N VAL A 237 6.50 1.05 11.50
CA VAL A 237 5.21 1.34 12.13
C VAL A 237 5.19 0.78 13.54
N GLY A 238 4.93 1.65 14.53
CA GLY A 238 4.94 1.31 15.95
C GLY A 238 6.28 1.58 16.65
N GLU A 239 7.33 1.97 15.91
CA GLU A 239 8.58 2.49 16.47
C GLU A 239 8.70 4.01 16.29
N GLY A 240 7.78 4.66 15.58
CA GLY A 240 7.71 6.11 15.46
C GLY A 240 6.74 6.76 16.47
N ASN A 241 6.31 7.97 16.15
CA ASN A 241 5.56 8.86 17.05
C ASN A 241 4.22 9.35 16.48
N ILE A 242 3.80 8.87 15.30
CA ILE A 242 2.47 9.22 14.77
C ILE A 242 1.41 8.50 15.60
N ASP A 243 0.42 9.26 16.12
CA ASP A 243 -0.71 8.70 16.87
C ASP A 243 -1.71 8.02 15.93
N PHE A 244 -1.33 6.84 15.43
CA PHE A 244 -2.17 6.04 14.56
C PHE A 244 -3.42 5.51 15.25
N LYS A 245 -3.44 5.40 16.58
CA LYS A 245 -4.64 4.98 17.30
C LYS A 245 -5.74 6.03 17.13
N ARG A 246 -5.39 7.30 17.36
CA ARG A 246 -6.31 8.43 17.13
C ARG A 246 -6.78 8.50 15.68
N ILE A 247 -5.88 8.28 14.71
CA ILE A 247 -6.24 8.32 13.29
C ILE A 247 -7.14 7.13 12.91
N LEU A 248 -6.83 5.93 13.40
CA LEU A 248 -7.58 4.70 13.12
C LEU A 248 -9.01 4.74 13.67
N ASP A 249 -9.23 5.43 14.79
CA ASP A 249 -10.58 5.64 15.35
C ASP A 249 -11.49 6.42 14.37
N GLU A 250 -10.91 7.15 13.40
CA GLU A 250 -11.63 7.94 12.38
C GLU A 250 -11.68 7.29 10.98
N LYS A 251 -11.36 5.99 10.88
CA LYS A 251 -11.35 5.25 9.61
C LYS A 251 -12.69 5.27 8.86
N ASP A 252 -13.80 5.26 9.59
CA ASP A 252 -15.14 5.25 8.99
C ASP A 252 -15.48 6.64 8.44
N THR A 253 -15.09 7.70 9.16
CA THR A 253 -15.20 9.10 8.71
C THR A 253 -14.39 9.34 7.44
N SER A 254 -13.16 8.81 7.37
CA SER A 254 -12.32 8.94 6.18
C SER A 254 -12.86 8.16 4.97
N GLY A 255 -13.62 7.09 5.23
CA GLY A 255 -14.05 6.09 4.25
C GLY A 255 -12.96 5.10 3.86
N MET A 256 -12.04 4.78 4.78
CA MET A 256 -10.95 3.84 4.54
C MET A 256 -11.49 2.42 4.32
N GLU A 257 -11.13 1.82 3.19
CA GLU A 257 -11.44 0.44 2.82
C GLU A 257 -10.26 -0.49 3.11
N LYS A 258 -9.03 -0.04 2.84
CA LYS A 258 -7.78 -0.80 3.06
C LYS A 258 -6.62 0.15 3.42
N TYR A 259 -5.52 -0.43 3.89
CA TYR A 259 -4.32 0.31 4.25
C TYR A 259 -3.05 -0.48 3.93
N PHE A 260 -1.94 0.22 3.71
CA PHE A 260 -0.66 -0.37 3.35
C PHE A 260 0.43 0.17 4.26
N VAL A 261 1.24 -0.70 4.83
CA VAL A 261 2.52 -0.27 5.39
C VAL A 261 3.38 0.23 4.24
N GLU A 262 4.02 1.36 4.44
CA GLU A 262 5.11 1.80 3.58
C GLU A 262 6.26 2.40 4.40
N GLN A 263 7.49 2.21 3.94
CA GLN A 263 8.65 2.95 4.46
C GLN A 263 9.67 3.19 3.33
N ASP A 264 9.95 4.45 2.99
CA ASP A 264 10.82 4.78 1.84
C ASP A 264 12.27 4.37 2.11
N MET A 265 12.77 4.77 3.29
CA MET A 265 14.14 4.52 3.72
C MET A 265 14.16 3.75 5.03
N THR A 266 14.89 2.64 5.05
CA THR A 266 15.01 1.76 6.22
C THR A 266 16.30 1.98 7.01
N TRP A 267 17.12 2.94 6.58
CA TRP A 267 18.36 3.37 7.22
C TRP A 267 19.32 2.22 7.49
N ASP A 268 19.47 1.82 8.74
CA ASP A 268 20.35 0.77 9.23
C ASP A 268 19.70 -0.63 9.21
N LYS A 269 18.39 -0.71 8.99
CA LYS A 269 17.63 -1.97 8.94
C LYS A 269 17.41 -2.44 7.51
N LYS A 270 17.26 -3.76 7.34
CA LYS A 270 16.89 -4.34 6.04
C LYS A 270 15.39 -4.21 5.79
N PRO A 271 14.94 -3.93 4.56
CA PRO A 271 13.50 -3.84 4.25
C PRO A 271 12.65 -5.02 4.71
N LEU A 272 13.13 -6.25 4.48
CA LEU A 272 12.41 -7.47 4.88
C LEU A 272 12.33 -7.70 6.40
N GLU A 273 13.19 -7.04 7.18
CA GLU A 273 13.10 -7.03 8.65
C GLU A 273 12.12 -5.96 9.11
N VAL A 274 12.19 -4.77 8.50
CA VAL A 274 11.30 -3.63 8.76
C VAL A 274 9.83 -4.00 8.57
N ILE A 275 9.46 -4.68 7.49
CA ILE A 275 8.06 -5.05 7.26
C ILE A 275 7.50 -5.98 8.35
N LYS A 276 8.36 -6.78 9.01
CA LYS A 276 7.94 -7.64 10.13
C LYS A 276 7.71 -6.84 11.41
N ILE A 277 8.57 -5.85 11.65
CA ILE A 277 8.42 -4.90 12.77
C ILE A 277 7.11 -4.13 12.58
N SER A 278 6.91 -3.53 11.41
CA SER A 278 5.71 -2.76 11.09
C SER A 278 4.43 -3.61 11.15
N HIS A 279 4.45 -4.86 10.67
CA HIS A 279 3.30 -5.77 10.77
C HIS A 279 2.91 -6.06 12.23
N LYS A 280 3.90 -6.24 13.11
CA LYS A 280 3.68 -6.36 14.56
C LYS A 280 3.11 -5.07 15.15
N GLY A 281 3.68 -3.92 14.79
CA GLY A 281 3.23 -2.61 15.27
C GLY A 281 1.78 -2.31 14.88
N LEU A 282 1.37 -2.63 13.65
CA LEU A 282 -0.03 -2.54 13.21
C LEU A 282 -0.98 -3.30 14.17
N LYS A 283 -0.62 -4.53 14.54
CA LYS A 283 -1.43 -5.36 15.45
C LYS A 283 -1.55 -4.73 16.84
N GLU A 284 -0.46 -4.16 17.34
CA GLU A 284 -0.41 -3.51 18.66
C GLU A 284 -1.22 -2.21 18.71
N ILE A 285 -1.21 -1.45 17.61
CA ILE A 285 -2.01 -0.22 17.46
C ILE A 285 -3.51 -0.53 17.36
N GLY A 286 -3.86 -1.66 16.72
CA GLY A 286 -5.25 -2.15 16.63
C GLY A 286 -5.77 -2.32 15.20
N PHE A 287 -4.91 -2.22 14.18
CA PHE A 287 -5.24 -2.59 12.81
C PHE A 287 -5.51 -4.10 12.72
N LYS A 288 -6.48 -4.51 11.88
CA LYS A 288 -6.96 -5.88 11.74
C LYS A 288 -7.39 -6.18 10.31
#